data_AF-A0AA96VET3-F1
#
_entry.id   AF-A0AA96VET3-F1
#
_cell.length_a   1.000
_cell.length_b   1.000
_cell.length_c   1.000
_cell.angle_alpha   90.00
_cell.angle_beta   90.00
_cell.angle_gamma   90.00
#
_symmetry.space_group_name_H-M   'P 1'
#
loop_
_entity.id
_entity.type
_entity.pdbx_description
1 polymer ?
#
loop_
_entity_poly.entity_id
_entity_poly.type
_entity_poly.pdbx_seq_one_letter_code
_entity_poly.pdbx_strand_id
1 'polypeptide(L)'
;MQPTYNIDNPNLSYEAKQELWETGFGLQKVDGLTPSVYMEELADRQARGEYTYEQVYEEITKYHQSTDASTQEADLVSLRIVEMLSQNGFSLRPTTLLHIHKELFQGVFDSGIPVGEYRTVNITKNEPVLMGDTVIYSDFPLIVATLDYDFQQERDFSYAGLDKKAIVAHIQSFISGVWQIHPFREGNTRTITVFLIKYLRSLGFETDNEPFQKHAKYFRDALVLDNAKLVNKRSDFLTAFFENLLLNGQNDLSSERMYEELGVKVE
;
A
#
# COMPACT_ATOMS: atom_id res chain seq x y z
N MET A 1 24.93 17.06 27.85
CA MET A 1 23.53 17.43 27.55
C MET A 1 22.82 16.14 27.18
N GLN A 2 21.67 15.82 27.79
CA GLN A 2 20.88 14.67 27.34
C GLN A 2 20.02 15.09 26.13
N PRO A 3 19.80 14.20 25.15
CA PRO A 3 18.90 14.48 24.03
C PRO A 3 17.48 14.80 24.54
N THR A 4 16.81 15.79 23.94
CA THR A 4 15.42 16.14 24.24
C THR A 4 14.41 15.29 23.44
N TYR A 5 14.90 14.35 22.63
CA TYR A 5 14.10 13.53 21.73
C TYR A 5 14.23 12.06 22.14
N ASN A 6 13.12 11.34 22.07
CA ASN A 6 13.11 9.89 22.20
C ASN A 6 13.51 9.27 20.86
N ILE A 7 14.24 8.15 20.90
CA ILE A 7 14.46 7.33 19.70
C ILE A 7 13.11 6.79 19.27
N ASP A 8 12.83 6.90 17.97
CA ASP A 8 11.65 6.32 17.33
C ASP A 8 11.78 4.79 17.35
N ASN A 9 11.40 4.21 18.48
CA ASN A 9 11.28 2.78 18.69
C ASN A 9 10.06 2.57 19.61
N PRO A 10 8.84 2.71 19.07
CA PRO A 10 7.67 2.58 19.92
C PRO A 10 7.65 1.15 20.46
N ASN A 11 7.66 1.04 21.79
CA ASN A 11 7.20 -0.18 22.46
C ASN A 11 5.69 -0.30 22.19
N LEU A 12 5.34 -0.72 20.98
CA LEU A 12 3.99 -1.00 20.56
C LEU A 12 3.43 -2.14 21.42
N SER A 13 2.15 -2.04 21.76
CA SER A 13 1.46 -3.13 22.44
C SER A 13 1.39 -4.37 21.55
N TYR A 14 1.04 -5.51 22.14
CA TYR A 14 0.80 -6.74 21.40
C TYR A 14 -0.25 -6.51 20.30
N GLU A 15 -1.36 -5.86 20.64
CA GLU A 15 -2.49 -5.59 19.74
C GLU A 15 -2.07 -4.69 18.57
N ALA A 16 -1.30 -3.63 18.86
CA ALA A 16 -0.79 -2.75 17.81
C ALA A 16 0.15 -3.47 16.84
N LYS A 17 1.03 -4.36 17.33
CA LYS A 17 1.89 -5.16 16.46
C LYS A 17 1.09 -6.18 15.65
N GLN A 18 0.10 -6.81 16.26
CA GLN A 18 -0.79 -7.76 15.58
C GLN A 18 -1.54 -7.07 14.43
N GLU A 19 -2.11 -5.89 14.66
CA GLU A 19 -2.80 -5.11 13.61
C GLU A 19 -1.85 -4.76 12.44
N LEU A 20 -0.60 -4.41 12.74
CA LEU A 20 0.40 -4.17 11.71
C LEU A 20 0.71 -5.44 10.90
N TRP A 21 0.86 -6.60 11.55
CA TRP A 21 1.04 -7.89 10.88
C TRP A 21 -0.13 -8.27 9.99
N GLU A 22 -1.36 -8.16 10.50
CA GLU A 22 -2.58 -8.39 9.73
C GLU A 22 -2.64 -7.47 8.50
N THR A 23 -2.16 -6.23 8.64
CA THR A 23 -2.08 -5.26 7.53
C THR A 23 -1.03 -5.71 6.52
N GLY A 24 0.17 -6.09 6.97
CA GLY A 24 1.24 -6.61 6.12
C GLY A 24 0.80 -7.83 5.31
N PHE A 25 0.10 -8.77 5.93
CA PHE A 25 -0.45 -9.97 5.29
C PHE A 25 -1.59 -9.64 4.33
N GLY A 26 -2.54 -8.81 4.75
CA GLY A 26 -3.67 -8.38 3.92
C GLY A 26 -3.23 -7.75 2.61
N LEU A 27 -2.17 -6.94 2.65
CA LEU A 27 -1.62 -6.27 1.47
C LEU A 27 -0.98 -7.23 0.44
N GLN A 28 -0.65 -8.47 0.79
CA GLN A 28 -0.16 -9.45 -0.18
C GLN A 28 -1.26 -9.94 -1.13
N LYS A 29 -2.53 -9.90 -0.68
CA LYS A 29 -3.69 -10.29 -1.49
C LYS A 29 -3.91 -9.40 -2.71
N VAL A 30 -3.28 -8.22 -2.75
CA VAL A 30 -3.24 -7.33 -3.93
C VAL A 30 -2.77 -8.08 -5.17
N ASP A 31 -1.76 -8.94 -5.01
CA ASP A 31 -1.15 -9.72 -6.09
C ASP A 31 -1.51 -11.21 -5.99
N GLY A 32 -2.55 -11.56 -5.22
CA GLY A 32 -2.99 -12.95 -5.02
C GLY A 32 -2.01 -13.80 -4.20
N LEU A 33 -1.06 -13.17 -3.51
CA LEU A 33 -0.04 -13.84 -2.71
C LEU A 33 -0.57 -14.13 -1.30
N THR A 34 -0.06 -15.22 -0.70
CA THR A 34 -0.37 -15.62 0.68
C THR A 34 0.95 -15.89 1.42
N PRO A 35 1.14 -15.35 2.63
CA PRO A 35 2.28 -15.69 3.48
C PRO A 35 2.35 -17.19 3.81
N SER A 36 3.53 -17.68 4.17
CA SER A 36 3.70 -19.03 4.69
C SER A 36 3.13 -19.16 6.09
N VAL A 37 2.70 -20.37 6.45
CA VAL A 37 2.28 -20.69 7.84
C VAL A 37 3.41 -20.40 8.83
N TYR A 38 4.67 -20.61 8.43
CA TYR A 38 5.82 -20.30 9.28
C TYR A 38 5.95 -18.80 9.55
N MET A 39 5.63 -17.96 8.56
CA MET A 39 5.62 -16.52 8.74
C MET A 39 4.52 -16.06 9.71
N GLU A 40 3.34 -16.69 9.68
CA GLU A 40 2.25 -16.42 10.64
C GLU A 40 2.69 -16.76 12.08
N GLU A 41 3.39 -17.88 12.28
CA GLU A 41 3.95 -18.26 13.58
C GLU A 41 5.00 -17.24 14.07
N LEU A 42 5.92 -16.83 13.19
CA LEU A 42 6.94 -15.82 13.52
C LEU A 42 6.31 -14.46 13.86
N ALA A 43 5.25 -14.07 13.15
CA ALA A 43 4.53 -12.82 13.39
C ALA A 43 3.90 -12.77 14.79
N ASP A 44 3.22 -13.83 15.24
CA ASP A 44 2.64 -13.88 16.60
C ASP A 44 3.74 -13.81 17.68
N ARG A 45 4.85 -14.53 17.49
CA ARG A 45 5.99 -14.49 18.42
C ARG A 45 6.65 -13.11 18.46
N GLN A 46 6.79 -12.45 17.32
CA GLN A 46 7.28 -11.08 17.23
C GLN A 46 6.32 -10.11 17.93
N ALA A 47 5.01 -10.24 17.72
CA ALA A 47 3.99 -9.43 18.37
C ALA A 47 4.06 -9.56 19.90
N ARG A 48 4.29 -10.77 20.43
CA ARG A 48 4.51 -11.05 21.86
C ARG A 48 5.84 -10.51 22.42
N GLY A 49 6.74 -10.04 21.55
CA GLY A 49 8.06 -9.56 21.93
C GLY A 49 9.10 -10.67 22.14
N GLU A 50 8.81 -11.90 21.71
CA GLU A 50 9.78 -13.01 21.74
C GLU A 50 10.87 -12.87 20.68
N TYR A 51 10.54 -12.18 19.57
CA TYR A 51 11.43 -11.93 18.44
C TYR A 51 11.52 -10.44 18.12
N THR A 52 12.71 -10.00 17.70
CA THR A 52 12.90 -8.72 16.99
C THR A 52 12.58 -8.89 15.50
N TYR A 53 12.37 -7.78 14.77
CA TYR A 53 12.20 -7.83 13.30
C TYR A 53 13.42 -8.46 12.60
N GLU A 54 14.62 -8.18 13.08
CA GLU A 54 15.86 -8.77 12.58
C GLU A 54 15.89 -10.29 12.77
N GLN A 55 15.47 -10.79 13.94
CA GLN A 55 15.41 -12.23 14.17
C GLN A 55 14.36 -12.91 13.28
N VAL A 56 13.21 -12.27 13.04
CA VAL A 56 12.21 -12.76 12.08
C VAL A 56 12.82 -12.82 10.66
N TYR A 57 13.55 -11.78 10.25
CA TYR A 57 14.23 -11.75 8.96
C TYR A 57 15.25 -12.89 8.80
N GLU A 58 16.06 -13.15 9.82
CA GLU A 58 17.01 -14.27 9.80
C GLU A 58 16.33 -15.62 9.66
N GLU A 59 15.26 -15.87 10.44
CA GLU A 59 14.54 -17.13 10.42
C GLU A 59 13.82 -17.37 9.08
N ILE A 60 13.16 -16.35 8.55
CA ILE A 60 12.44 -16.48 7.28
C ILE A 60 13.40 -16.62 6.10
N THR A 61 14.56 -15.97 6.16
CA THR A 61 15.62 -16.14 5.15
C THR A 61 16.15 -17.58 5.15
N LYS A 62 16.40 -18.17 6.32
CA LYS A 62 16.82 -19.58 6.44
C LYS A 62 15.74 -20.54 5.93
N TYR A 63 14.47 -20.27 6.24
CA TYR A 63 13.34 -21.07 5.77
C TYR A 63 13.30 -21.17 4.24
N HIS A 64 13.41 -20.03 3.54
CA HIS A 64 13.40 -19.95 2.07
C HIS A 64 14.68 -20.46 1.39
N GLN A 65 15.77 -20.66 2.12
CA GLN A 65 16.95 -21.38 1.58
C GLN A 65 16.73 -22.90 1.48
N SER A 66 15.76 -23.44 2.21
CA SER A 66 15.54 -24.89 2.37
C SER A 66 14.17 -25.38 1.87
N THR A 67 13.28 -24.47 1.48
CA THR A 67 11.89 -24.73 1.07
C THR A 67 11.58 -24.11 -0.29
N ASP A 68 10.53 -24.57 -0.98
CA ASP A 68 10.01 -23.94 -2.20
C ASP A 68 9.64 -22.46 -1.98
N ALA A 69 10.08 -21.59 -2.88
CA ALA A 69 10.16 -20.14 -2.72
C ALA A 69 8.87 -19.39 -3.07
N SER A 70 7.75 -20.09 -3.28
CA SER A 70 6.49 -19.49 -3.75
C SER A 70 5.87 -18.47 -2.78
N THR A 71 6.23 -18.51 -1.50
CA THR A 71 5.75 -17.59 -0.46
C THR A 71 6.79 -16.53 -0.07
N GLN A 72 8.01 -16.57 -0.64
CA GLN A 72 9.13 -15.73 -0.24
C GLN A 72 8.82 -14.23 -0.34
N GLU A 73 8.22 -13.80 -1.44
CA GLU A 73 7.81 -12.41 -1.61
C GLU A 73 6.79 -11.99 -0.54
N ALA A 74 5.74 -12.79 -0.34
CA ALA A 74 4.69 -12.49 0.62
C ALA A 74 5.25 -12.33 2.03
N ASP A 75 6.14 -13.22 2.44
CA ASP A 75 6.72 -13.23 3.78
C ASP A 75 7.64 -12.03 4.02
N LEU A 76 8.61 -11.82 3.13
CA LEU A 76 9.60 -10.74 3.26
C LEU A 76 8.93 -9.36 3.17
N VAL A 77 8.04 -9.18 2.20
CA VAL A 77 7.35 -7.90 2.01
C VAL A 77 6.42 -7.62 3.20
N SER A 78 5.76 -8.63 3.77
CA SER A 78 4.93 -8.44 4.96
C SER A 78 5.75 -7.96 6.15
N LEU A 79 6.89 -8.59 6.44
CA LEU A 79 7.80 -8.15 7.50
C LEU A 79 8.23 -6.70 7.31
N ARG A 80 8.61 -6.32 6.09
CA ARG A 80 9.07 -4.97 5.76
C ARG A 80 7.95 -3.95 5.87
N ILE A 81 6.72 -4.29 5.48
CA ILE A 81 5.54 -3.43 5.71
C ILE A 81 5.36 -3.17 7.21
N VAL A 82 5.38 -4.23 8.04
CA VAL A 82 5.24 -4.08 9.50
C VAL A 82 6.33 -3.19 10.06
N GLU A 83 7.59 -3.45 9.73
CA GLU A 83 8.72 -2.65 10.22
C GLU A 83 8.61 -1.19 9.80
N MET A 84 8.26 -0.91 8.54
CA MET A 84 8.03 0.46 8.07
C MET A 84 6.88 1.13 8.81
N LEU A 85 5.75 0.46 8.97
CA LEU A 85 4.57 1.02 9.66
C LEU A 85 4.76 1.13 11.18
N SER A 86 5.75 0.44 11.75
CA SER A 86 6.13 0.57 13.16
C SER A 86 6.86 1.88 13.46
N GLN A 87 7.43 2.53 12.44
CA GLN A 87 8.19 3.78 12.55
C GLN A 87 7.28 5.00 12.31
N ASN A 88 7.53 6.09 13.04
CA ASN A 88 6.80 7.35 12.92
C ASN A 88 7.37 8.28 11.83
N GLY A 89 8.62 8.07 11.41
CA GLY A 89 9.25 8.87 10.35
C GLY A 89 8.42 8.91 9.07
N PHE A 90 8.16 10.12 8.56
CA PHE A 90 7.44 10.36 7.31
C PHE A 90 7.81 11.72 6.70
N SER A 91 7.72 11.81 5.36
CA SER A 91 7.89 13.05 4.61
C SER A 91 6.96 13.04 3.39
N LEU A 92 6.19 14.10 3.18
CA LEU A 92 5.31 14.23 2.01
C LEU A 92 6.12 14.64 0.77
N ARG A 93 6.83 13.67 0.20
CA ARG A 93 7.72 13.85 -0.97
C ARG A 93 7.73 12.62 -1.88
N PRO A 94 7.99 12.79 -3.19
CA PRO A 94 8.16 11.66 -4.11
C PRO A 94 9.29 10.70 -3.68
N THR A 95 10.35 11.21 -3.07
CA THR A 95 11.45 10.37 -2.55
C THR A 95 11.01 9.39 -1.47
N THR A 96 9.91 9.66 -0.77
CA THR A 96 9.31 8.72 0.20
C THR A 96 8.75 7.50 -0.51
N LEU A 97 8.18 7.64 -1.72
CA LEU A 97 7.73 6.49 -2.52
C LEU A 97 8.92 5.62 -2.94
N LEU A 98 10.01 6.23 -3.42
CA LEU A 98 11.24 5.52 -3.79
C LEU A 98 11.82 4.73 -2.60
N HIS A 99 11.87 5.37 -1.43
CA HIS A 99 12.35 4.73 -0.20
C HIS A 99 11.45 3.56 0.21
N ILE A 100 10.13 3.76 0.31
CA ILE A 100 9.19 2.68 0.63
C ILE A 100 9.36 1.52 -0.35
N HIS A 101 9.33 1.80 -1.65
CA HIS A 101 9.49 0.75 -2.65
C HIS A 101 10.81 -0.02 -2.50
N LYS A 102 11.91 0.69 -2.21
CA LYS A 102 13.21 0.04 -1.99
C LYS A 102 13.15 -0.89 -0.78
N GLU A 103 12.70 -0.39 0.37
CA GLU A 103 12.62 -1.17 1.60
C GLU A 103 11.76 -2.41 1.41
N LEU A 104 10.59 -2.26 0.79
CA LEU A 104 9.68 -3.38 0.57
C LEU A 104 10.27 -4.45 -0.36
N PHE A 105 10.90 -4.07 -1.47
CA PHE A 105 11.17 -5.00 -2.57
C PHE A 105 12.65 -5.33 -2.82
N GLN A 106 13.58 -4.79 -2.03
CA GLN A 106 15.01 -5.08 -2.23
C GLN A 106 15.30 -6.58 -2.11
N GLY A 107 15.84 -7.18 -3.17
CA GLY A 107 16.15 -8.62 -3.23
C GLY A 107 14.93 -9.54 -3.34
N VAL A 108 13.76 -9.00 -3.67
CA VAL A 108 12.51 -9.77 -3.85
C VAL A 108 12.23 -10.02 -5.33
N PHE A 109 12.26 -8.97 -6.14
CA PHE A 109 11.99 -9.09 -7.57
C PHE A 109 13.20 -9.60 -8.36
N ASP A 110 12.92 -10.15 -9.55
CA ASP A 110 13.94 -10.50 -10.53
C ASP A 110 14.87 -9.32 -10.83
N SER A 111 16.14 -9.62 -11.15
CA SER A 111 17.18 -8.60 -11.39
C SER A 111 16.87 -7.64 -12.55
N GLY A 112 15.89 -7.95 -13.40
CA GLY A 112 15.42 -7.07 -14.48
C GLY A 112 14.38 -6.03 -14.05
N ILE A 113 13.88 -6.10 -12.82
CA ILE A 113 12.86 -5.18 -12.28
C ILE A 113 13.57 -4.15 -11.38
N PRO A 114 13.56 -2.86 -11.74
CA PRO A 114 14.17 -1.81 -10.90
C PRO A 114 13.48 -1.72 -9.55
N VAL A 115 14.26 -1.63 -8.47
CA VAL A 115 13.77 -1.52 -7.10
C VAL A 115 14.26 -0.22 -6.46
N GLY A 116 13.32 0.59 -5.98
CA GLY A 116 13.63 1.89 -5.40
C GLY A 116 13.98 2.94 -6.46
N GLU A 117 13.60 2.67 -7.71
CA GLU A 117 13.89 3.50 -8.88
C GLU A 117 12.63 3.59 -9.74
N TYR A 118 12.41 4.73 -10.39
CA TYR A 118 11.32 4.88 -11.34
C TYR A 118 11.55 4.03 -12.59
N ARG A 119 10.46 3.52 -13.18
CA ARG A 119 10.54 2.78 -14.44
C ARG A 119 11.08 3.68 -15.56
N THR A 120 11.85 3.07 -16.46
CA THR A 120 12.47 3.73 -17.62
C THR A 120 11.82 3.33 -18.94
N VAL A 121 10.63 2.73 -18.87
CA VAL A 121 9.83 2.30 -20.01
C VAL A 121 8.36 2.58 -19.78
N ASN A 122 7.61 2.77 -20.86
CA ASN A 122 6.15 2.80 -20.81
C ASN A 122 5.58 1.40 -20.65
N ILE A 123 4.42 1.34 -20.01
CA ILE A 123 3.76 0.10 -19.63
C ILE A 123 2.27 0.17 -19.98
N THR A 124 1.70 -1.01 -20.21
CA THR A 124 0.27 -1.25 -20.27
C THR A 124 -0.01 -2.48 -19.42
N LYS A 125 -1.15 -2.52 -18.74
CA LYS A 125 -1.53 -3.65 -17.90
C LYS A 125 -2.95 -4.04 -18.26
N ASN A 126 -3.17 -5.32 -18.55
CA ASN A 126 -4.52 -5.83 -18.74
C ASN A 126 -5.21 -5.88 -17.38
N GLU A 127 -6.31 -5.15 -17.25
CA GLU A 127 -7.03 -5.04 -16.00
C GLU A 127 -8.30 -5.89 -16.02
N PRO A 128 -8.42 -6.93 -15.18
CA PRO A 128 -9.61 -7.78 -15.17
C PRO A 128 -10.90 -7.00 -14.91
N VAL A 129 -10.89 -6.04 -13.99
CA VAL A 129 -12.03 -5.15 -13.71
C VAL A 129 -12.40 -4.20 -14.86
N LEU A 130 -11.54 -4.09 -15.87
CA LEU A 130 -11.82 -3.36 -17.11
C LEU A 130 -11.97 -4.31 -18.32
N MET A 131 -12.28 -5.59 -18.08
CA MET A 131 -12.42 -6.61 -19.14
C MET A 131 -11.18 -6.70 -20.06
N GLY A 132 -10.00 -6.52 -19.47
CA GLY A 132 -8.71 -6.58 -20.17
C GLY A 132 -8.23 -5.25 -20.76
N ASP A 133 -8.98 -4.15 -20.67
CA ASP A 133 -8.46 -2.81 -21.01
C ASP A 133 -7.41 -2.35 -19.97
N THR A 134 -6.67 -1.29 -20.29
CA THR A 134 -5.63 -0.71 -19.44
C THR A 134 -5.99 0.71 -19.00
N VAL A 135 -5.53 1.07 -17.80
CA VAL A 135 -5.38 2.47 -17.39
C VAL A 135 -4.29 3.13 -18.24
N ILE A 136 -4.42 4.43 -18.48
CA ILE A 136 -3.36 5.24 -19.09
C ILE A 136 -2.44 5.74 -17.98
N TYR A 137 -1.23 5.20 -17.95
CA TYR A 137 -0.19 5.60 -17.01
C TYR A 137 0.63 6.77 -17.55
N SER A 138 1.37 7.46 -16.67
CA SER A 138 2.26 8.57 -17.09
C SER A 138 3.30 8.10 -18.11
N ASP A 139 3.68 8.96 -19.06
CA ASP A 139 4.86 8.71 -19.86
C ASP A 139 6.09 8.65 -18.95
N PHE A 140 6.95 7.65 -19.11
CA PHE A 140 8.05 7.40 -18.17
C PHE A 140 9.02 8.58 -18.02
N PRO A 141 9.36 9.37 -19.07
CA PRO A 141 10.23 10.52 -18.92
C PRO A 141 9.60 11.64 -18.08
N LEU A 142 8.29 11.61 -17.89
CA LEU A 142 7.53 12.63 -17.17
C LEU A 142 7.25 12.25 -15.71
N ILE A 143 7.51 11.02 -15.27
CA ILE A 143 7.18 10.54 -13.92
C ILE A 143 7.65 11.51 -12.83
N VAL A 144 8.91 11.98 -12.91
CA VAL A 144 9.48 12.91 -11.93
C VAL A 144 8.70 14.21 -11.91
N ALA A 145 8.48 14.84 -13.07
CA ALA A 145 7.80 16.12 -13.17
C ALA A 145 6.32 16.04 -12.71
N THR A 146 5.63 14.95 -13.05
CA THR A 146 4.23 14.73 -12.63
C THR A 146 4.13 14.52 -11.12
N LEU A 147 5.00 13.69 -10.53
CA LEU A 147 5.02 13.50 -9.07
C LEU A 147 5.38 14.79 -8.33
N ASP A 148 6.38 15.54 -8.81
CA ASP A 148 6.77 16.81 -8.19
C ASP A 148 5.61 17.81 -8.21
N TYR A 149 4.86 17.87 -9.31
CA TYR A 149 3.67 18.70 -9.44
C TYR A 149 2.58 18.27 -8.45
N ASP A 150 2.16 17.00 -8.46
CA ASP A 150 1.07 16.51 -7.61
C ASP A 150 1.39 16.65 -6.11
N PHE A 151 2.63 16.32 -5.71
CA PHE A 151 3.05 16.50 -4.31
C PHE A 151 3.21 17.96 -3.92
N GLN A 152 3.52 18.87 -4.85
CA GLN A 152 3.53 20.30 -4.58
C GLN A 152 2.11 20.82 -4.36
N GLN A 153 1.16 20.41 -5.20
CA GLN A 153 -0.25 20.77 -5.03
C GLN A 153 -0.80 20.30 -3.67
N GLU A 154 -0.49 19.07 -3.27
CA GLU A 154 -0.89 18.54 -1.96
C GLU A 154 -0.30 19.34 -0.80
N ARG A 155 0.98 19.72 -0.88
CA ARG A 155 1.63 20.53 0.17
C ARG A 155 1.06 21.93 0.29
N ASP A 156 0.65 22.52 -0.83
CA ASP A 156 0.08 23.86 -0.87
C ASP A 156 -1.43 23.87 -0.52
N PHE A 157 -2.06 22.69 -0.47
CA PHE A 157 -3.47 22.56 -0.15
C PHE A 157 -3.74 22.82 1.35
N SER A 158 -4.74 23.65 1.62
CA SER A 158 -5.18 23.93 2.99
C SER A 158 -6.44 23.14 3.34
N TYR A 159 -6.29 22.20 4.27
CA TYR A 159 -7.41 21.47 4.87
C TYR A 159 -8.24 22.30 5.86
N ALA A 160 -7.77 23.49 6.25
CA ALA A 160 -8.43 24.31 7.26
C ALA A 160 -9.86 24.71 6.86
N GLY A 161 -10.83 24.47 7.75
CA GLY A 161 -12.23 24.85 7.56
C GLY A 161 -13.03 23.91 6.64
N LEU A 162 -12.41 22.85 6.10
CA LEU A 162 -13.13 21.82 5.35
C LEU A 162 -13.87 20.87 6.30
N ASP A 163 -15.02 20.36 5.84
CA ASP A 163 -15.67 19.26 6.52
C ASP A 163 -14.95 17.94 6.25
N LYS A 164 -15.25 16.92 7.07
CA LYS A 164 -14.57 15.62 6.99
C LYS A 164 -14.74 14.94 5.62
N LYS A 165 -15.87 15.14 4.93
CA LYS A 165 -16.11 14.55 3.61
C LYS A 165 -15.24 15.20 2.54
N ALA A 166 -15.12 16.52 2.56
CA ALA A 166 -14.26 17.25 1.64
C ALA A 166 -12.78 16.90 1.84
N ILE A 167 -12.33 16.74 3.09
CA ILE A 167 -10.97 16.28 3.41
C ILE A 167 -10.74 14.89 2.79
N VAL A 168 -11.63 13.94 3.04
CA VAL A 168 -11.50 12.56 2.54
C VAL A 168 -11.54 12.50 1.02
N ALA A 169 -12.41 13.25 0.36
CA ALA A 169 -12.48 13.33 -1.09
C ALA A 169 -11.19 13.89 -1.71
N HIS A 170 -10.55 14.88 -1.06
CA HIS A 170 -9.27 15.42 -1.52
C HIS A 170 -8.16 14.38 -1.41
N ILE A 171 -8.02 13.71 -0.26
CA ILE A 171 -7.02 12.67 -0.03
C ILE A 171 -7.21 11.52 -1.03
N GLN A 172 -8.46 11.08 -1.26
CA GLN A 172 -8.77 10.07 -2.27
C GLN A 172 -8.26 10.47 -3.66
N SER A 173 -8.54 11.71 -4.08
CA SER A 173 -8.10 12.22 -5.38
C SER A 173 -6.57 12.26 -5.50
N PHE A 174 -5.88 12.73 -4.45
CA PHE A 174 -4.42 12.77 -4.41
C PHE A 174 -3.81 11.37 -4.56
N ILE A 175 -4.29 10.40 -3.77
CA ILE A 175 -3.77 9.04 -3.81
C ILE A 175 -4.07 8.34 -5.13
N SER A 176 -5.27 8.54 -5.67
CA SER A 176 -5.64 8.01 -6.97
C SER A 176 -4.74 8.55 -8.09
N GLY A 177 -4.46 9.86 -8.08
CA GLY A 177 -3.54 10.48 -9.02
C GLY A 177 -2.12 9.94 -8.93
N VAL A 178 -1.57 9.84 -7.71
CA VAL A 178 -0.24 9.25 -7.48
C VAL A 178 -0.18 7.80 -7.97
N TRP A 179 -1.25 7.02 -7.77
CA TRP A 179 -1.34 5.65 -8.28
C TRP A 179 -1.41 5.58 -9.81
N GLN A 180 -2.14 6.49 -10.45
CA GLN A 180 -2.25 6.57 -11.90
C GLN A 180 -0.91 6.88 -12.58
N ILE A 181 0.00 7.61 -11.93
CA ILE A 181 1.35 7.84 -12.47
C ILE A 181 2.09 6.50 -12.67
N HIS A 182 1.84 5.55 -11.78
CA HIS A 182 2.42 4.20 -11.78
C HIS A 182 3.96 4.23 -11.91
N PRO A 183 4.65 4.84 -10.93
CA PRO A 183 6.07 5.18 -11.06
C PRO A 183 7.01 3.96 -11.13
N PHE A 184 6.61 2.80 -10.62
CA PHE A 184 7.44 1.59 -10.55
C PHE A 184 7.04 0.54 -11.57
N ARG A 185 7.94 -0.41 -11.85
CA ARG A 185 7.65 -1.50 -12.79
C ARG A 185 6.70 -2.55 -12.20
N GLU A 186 6.83 -2.81 -10.90
CA GLU A 186 5.95 -3.67 -10.09
C GLU A 186 5.82 -3.06 -8.67
N GLY A 187 4.92 -3.55 -7.83
CA GLY A 187 4.83 -3.13 -6.42
C GLY A 187 4.18 -1.78 -6.13
N ASN A 188 3.56 -1.14 -7.13
CA ASN A 188 2.96 0.20 -7.00
C ASN A 188 1.88 0.28 -5.90
N THR A 189 0.89 -0.62 -5.91
CA THR A 189 -0.23 -0.55 -4.94
C THR A 189 0.26 -0.73 -3.50
N ARG A 190 1.10 -1.73 -3.23
CA ARG A 190 1.66 -1.96 -1.88
C ARG A 190 2.49 -0.76 -1.39
N THR A 191 3.31 -0.17 -2.27
CA THR A 191 4.07 1.06 -1.97
C THR A 191 3.15 2.23 -1.62
N ILE A 192 2.11 2.45 -2.43
CA ILE A 192 1.17 3.57 -2.26
C ILE A 192 0.31 3.38 -1.02
N THR A 193 -0.06 2.15 -0.67
CA THR A 193 -0.80 1.89 0.56
C THR A 193 0.03 2.19 1.80
N VAL A 194 1.30 1.74 1.85
CA VAL A 194 2.19 2.09 2.98
C VAL A 194 2.40 3.60 3.07
N PHE A 195 2.58 4.27 1.93
CA PHE A 195 2.64 5.72 1.86
C PHE A 195 1.35 6.37 2.39
N LEU A 196 0.18 5.90 1.97
CA LEU A 196 -1.13 6.41 2.41
C LEU A 196 -1.30 6.27 3.92
N ILE A 197 -1.02 5.11 4.50
CA ILE A 197 -1.15 4.89 5.95
C ILE A 197 -0.25 5.88 6.71
N LYS A 198 1.01 6.03 6.30
CA LYS A 198 1.92 7.00 6.92
C LYS A 198 1.47 8.45 6.69
N TYR A 199 0.93 8.75 5.51
CA TYR A 199 0.43 10.06 5.18
C TYR A 199 -0.76 10.45 6.07
N LEU A 200 -1.74 9.57 6.22
CA LEU A 200 -2.90 9.77 7.09
C LEU A 200 -2.50 9.99 8.55
N ARG A 201 -1.55 9.18 9.06
CA ARG A 201 -0.99 9.37 10.41
C ARG A 201 -0.32 10.74 10.56
N SER A 202 0.40 11.21 9.53
CA SER A 202 1.02 12.54 9.55
C SER A 202 0.02 13.70 9.54
N LEU A 203 -1.20 13.46 9.01
CA LEU A 203 -2.32 14.39 9.08
C LEU A 203 -3.11 14.32 10.40
N GLY A 204 -2.74 13.38 11.30
CA GLY A 204 -3.40 13.20 12.60
C GLY A 204 -4.62 12.28 12.58
N PHE A 205 -4.82 11.50 11.51
CA PHE A 205 -5.85 10.45 11.53
C PHE A 205 -5.39 9.27 12.39
N GLU A 206 -6.25 8.83 13.31
CA GLU A 206 -6.21 7.48 13.87
C GLU A 206 -6.85 6.55 12.84
N THR A 207 -6.02 5.85 12.07
CA THR A 207 -6.48 4.96 11.00
C THR A 207 -6.62 3.54 11.53
N ASP A 208 -7.84 3.00 11.49
CA ASP A 208 -8.07 1.57 11.53
C ASP A 208 -7.63 0.97 10.18
N ASN A 209 -6.63 0.09 10.20
CA ASN A 209 -6.12 -0.52 8.98
C ASN A 209 -6.95 -1.73 8.50
N GLU A 210 -8.03 -2.09 9.18
CA GLU A 210 -8.92 -3.21 8.81
C GLU A 210 -9.31 -3.22 7.32
N PRO A 211 -9.66 -2.08 6.67
CA PRO A 211 -9.95 -2.08 5.24
C PRO A 211 -8.77 -2.58 4.39
N PHE A 212 -7.53 -2.26 4.74
CA PHE A 212 -6.34 -2.76 4.06
C PHE A 212 -6.05 -4.23 4.39
N GLN A 213 -6.36 -4.68 5.59
CA GLN A 213 -6.20 -6.08 6.00
C GLN A 213 -7.13 -7.02 5.21
N LYS A 214 -8.39 -6.61 5.08
CA LYS A 214 -9.47 -7.46 4.58
C LYS A 214 -9.79 -7.23 3.10
N HIS A 215 -9.58 -6.01 2.60
CA HIS A 215 -10.10 -5.57 1.30
C HIS A 215 -9.01 -4.97 0.39
N ALA A 216 -7.74 -5.38 0.53
CA ALA A 216 -6.64 -4.86 -0.29
C ALA A 216 -6.84 -5.05 -1.80
N LYS A 217 -7.37 -6.20 -2.23
CA LYS A 217 -7.69 -6.45 -3.65
C LYS A 217 -8.78 -5.50 -4.15
N TYR A 218 -9.85 -5.32 -3.37
CA TYR A 218 -10.90 -4.34 -3.66
C TYR A 218 -10.30 -2.94 -3.82
N PHE A 219 -9.44 -2.51 -2.90
CA PHE A 219 -8.79 -1.19 -2.97
C PHE A 219 -7.98 -1.02 -4.27
N ARG A 220 -7.19 -2.04 -4.63
CA ARG A 220 -6.41 -2.05 -5.87
C ARG A 220 -7.29 -1.90 -7.10
N ASP A 221 -8.38 -2.64 -7.15
CA ASP A 221 -9.29 -2.62 -8.30
C ASP A 221 -10.14 -1.33 -8.33
N ALA A 222 -10.48 -0.77 -7.18
CA ALA A 222 -11.11 0.54 -7.07
C ALA A 222 -10.21 1.67 -7.59
N LEU A 223 -8.89 1.60 -7.35
CA LEU A 223 -7.92 2.54 -7.94
C LEU A 223 -7.85 2.42 -9.47
N VAL A 224 -7.92 1.20 -10.01
CA VAL A 224 -8.01 0.97 -11.46
C VAL A 224 -9.27 1.61 -12.03
N LEU A 225 -10.41 1.37 -11.41
CA LEU A 225 -11.72 1.87 -11.86
C LEU A 225 -11.82 3.40 -11.78
N ASP A 226 -11.25 4.02 -10.74
CA ASP A 226 -11.22 5.47 -10.61
C ASP A 226 -10.34 6.14 -11.69
N ASN A 227 -9.36 5.41 -12.23
CA ASN A 227 -8.45 5.86 -13.27
C ASN A 227 -8.73 5.30 -14.66
N ALA A 228 -9.87 4.61 -14.84
CA ALA A 228 -10.28 4.11 -16.14
C ALA A 228 -10.62 5.25 -17.12
N LYS A 229 -10.66 4.92 -18.41
CA LYS A 229 -11.12 5.85 -19.45
C LYS A 229 -12.56 6.26 -19.18
N LEU A 230 -12.94 7.47 -19.60
CA LEU A 230 -14.20 8.15 -19.22
C LEU A 230 -15.46 7.27 -19.20
N VAL A 231 -15.66 6.38 -20.19
CA VAL A 231 -16.86 5.54 -20.28
C VAL A 231 -16.92 4.46 -19.17
N ASN A 232 -15.76 4.00 -18.71
CA ASN A 232 -15.63 2.92 -17.71
C ASN A 232 -15.23 3.43 -16.32
N LYS A 233 -15.04 4.75 -16.15
CA LYS A 233 -14.59 5.33 -14.88
C LYS A 233 -15.67 5.17 -13.80
N ARG A 234 -15.29 4.56 -12.68
CA ARG A 234 -16.17 4.28 -11.52
C ARG A 234 -15.47 4.67 -10.22
N SER A 235 -15.62 5.93 -9.83
CA SER A 235 -15.02 6.50 -8.60
C SER A 235 -15.73 6.05 -7.32
N ASP A 236 -16.97 5.60 -7.42
CA ASP A 236 -17.83 5.22 -6.29
C ASP A 236 -17.26 4.06 -5.47
N PHE A 237 -16.58 3.10 -6.10
CA PHE A 237 -15.91 2.02 -5.37
C PHE A 237 -14.76 2.54 -4.49
N LEU A 238 -13.96 3.47 -5.00
CA LEU A 238 -12.86 4.07 -4.25
C LEU A 238 -13.41 4.97 -3.14
N THR A 239 -14.48 5.72 -3.42
CA THR A 239 -15.21 6.49 -2.41
C THR A 239 -15.70 5.60 -1.28
N ALA A 240 -16.36 4.49 -1.58
CA ALA A 240 -16.83 3.53 -0.57
C ALA A 240 -15.69 3.02 0.33
N PHE A 241 -14.51 2.74 -0.25
CA PHE A 241 -13.33 2.34 0.51
C PHE A 241 -12.87 3.43 1.48
N PHE A 242 -12.73 4.67 1.00
CA PHE A 242 -12.30 5.81 1.82
C PHE A 242 -13.33 6.22 2.88
N GLU A 243 -14.62 6.05 2.61
CA GLU A 243 -15.67 6.24 3.60
C GLU A 243 -15.58 5.22 4.74
N ASN A 244 -15.34 3.94 4.44
CA ASN A 244 -15.10 2.94 5.48
C ASN A 244 -13.83 3.25 6.27
N LEU A 245 -12.75 3.61 5.57
CA LEU A 245 -11.45 3.90 6.18
C LEU A 245 -11.47 5.13 7.11
N LEU A 246 -12.14 6.22 6.70
CA LEU A 246 -11.98 7.52 7.37
C LEU A 246 -13.28 8.09 7.93
N LEU A 247 -14.46 7.60 7.51
CA LEU A 247 -15.77 8.14 7.89
C LEU A 247 -16.65 7.16 8.67
N ASN A 248 -16.10 6.03 9.12
CA ASN A 248 -16.86 4.94 9.75
C ASN A 248 -17.99 4.41 8.85
N GLY A 249 -17.78 4.47 7.53
CA GLY A 249 -18.68 3.88 6.54
C GLY A 249 -18.84 2.38 6.77
N GLN A 250 -19.97 1.85 6.31
CA GLN A 250 -20.30 0.42 6.36
C GLN A 250 -20.61 -0.10 4.95
N ASN A 251 -19.91 0.46 3.96
CA ASN A 251 -20.04 0.06 2.57
C ASN A 251 -19.53 -1.38 2.39
N ASP A 252 -20.12 -2.09 1.44
CA ASP A 252 -19.65 -3.42 1.09
C ASP A 252 -18.39 -3.35 0.23
N LEU A 253 -17.28 -3.88 0.75
CA LEU A 253 -15.98 -3.91 0.09
C LEU A 253 -15.66 -5.30 -0.49
N SER A 254 -16.67 -6.07 -0.89
CA SER A 254 -16.51 -7.36 -1.55
C SER A 254 -16.01 -7.20 -2.99
N SER A 255 -14.84 -7.77 -3.29
CA SER A 255 -14.36 -7.88 -4.67
C SER A 255 -15.31 -8.71 -5.54
N GLU A 256 -15.95 -9.75 -5.01
CA GLU A 256 -16.90 -10.56 -5.76
C GLU A 256 -18.08 -9.71 -6.23
N ARG A 257 -18.70 -8.95 -5.32
CA ARG A 257 -19.82 -8.05 -5.67
C ARG A 257 -19.39 -6.93 -6.61
N MET A 258 -18.19 -6.36 -6.44
CA MET A 258 -17.65 -5.39 -7.40
C MET A 258 -17.64 -5.99 -8.82
N TYR A 259 -17.14 -7.22 -9.00
CA TYR A 259 -17.07 -7.85 -10.31
C TYR A 259 -18.46 -8.18 -10.87
N GLU A 260 -19.38 -8.65 -10.01
CA GLU A 260 -20.79 -8.87 -10.39
C GLU A 260 -21.46 -7.58 -10.89
N GLU A 261 -21.29 -6.47 -10.17
CA GLU A 261 -21.84 -5.16 -10.55
C GLU A 261 -21.26 -4.63 -11.87
N LEU A 262 -19.99 -4.93 -12.14
CA LEU A 262 -19.33 -4.56 -13.40
C LEU A 262 -19.70 -5.51 -14.55
N GLY A 263 -20.42 -6.60 -14.30
CA GLY A 263 -20.74 -7.62 -15.29
C GLY A 263 -19.50 -8.39 -15.79
N VAL A 264 -18.43 -8.41 -15.01
CA VAL A 264 -17.18 -9.12 -15.32
C VAL A 264 -17.26 -10.51 -14.71
N LYS A 265 -17.14 -11.56 -15.54
CA LYS A 265 -17.06 -12.92 -15.02
C LYS A 265 -15.72 -13.12 -14.31
N VAL A 266 -15.78 -13.59 -13.07
CA VAL A 266 -14.61 -14.11 -12.36
C VAL A 266 -14.31 -15.48 -12.99
N GLU A 267 -13.21 -15.60 -13.74
CA GLU A 267 -12.67 -16.90 -14.16
C GLU A 267 -11.84 -17.54 -13.06
#